data_AF-A0AAD3H2V0-F1
#
_entry.id   AF-A0AAD3H2V0-F1
#
_cell.length_a   1.000
_cell.length_b   1.000
_cell.length_c   1.000
_cell.angle_alpha   90.00
_cell.angle_beta   90.00
_cell.angle_gamma   90.00
#
_symmetry.space_group_name_H-M   'P 1'
#
loop_
_entity.id
_entity.type
_entity.pdbx_description
1 polymer ?
#
loop_
_entity_poly.entity_id
_entity_poly.type
_entity_poly.pdbx_seq_one_letter_code
_entity_poly.pdbx_strand_id
1 'polypeptide(L)'
;MQTKAESSSSSDVTLPTDFQLRAHYISNSIPFVGFGIVDQTVMIQAGNAIDCTLGVTFGLSTLSAAAVGGLISNVSGILCGGTLENFAKKAGLPNSNLTAAQRNLPFVKRNRLLSQAAGVLFGCTLGLVNLLFIDTERSSHLKLQQLSEDNEFAFEVEANNDDPDSTELIVRGPDNDGLLASVTASLSLGGYSILDVSAHKLKDGSIEDKFRVVVQGTKKRVDDDDLRKVSELVLDATKENALLLKAQVSELESLNEQLQQRVEHLESVLVKRRVTIRKSL
;
A
#
# COMPACT_ATOMS: atom_id res chain seq x y z
N MET A 1 -26.86 -67.57 37.12
CA MET A 1 -27.25 -66.23 36.66
C MET A 1 -26.17 -65.73 35.71
N GLN A 2 -26.34 -65.94 34.41
CA GLN A 2 -25.54 -65.31 33.35
C GLN A 2 -26.55 -64.65 32.42
N THR A 3 -26.64 -63.32 32.49
CA THR A 3 -27.59 -62.54 31.71
C THR A 3 -26.88 -62.06 30.45
N LYS A 4 -27.13 -62.78 29.36
CA LYS A 4 -27.33 -62.30 27.98
C LYS A 4 -26.89 -60.85 27.72
N ALA A 5 -25.69 -60.68 27.15
CA ALA A 5 -25.31 -59.46 26.45
C ALA A 5 -26.10 -59.40 25.13
N GLU A 6 -27.09 -58.51 25.08
CA GLU A 6 -27.83 -58.20 23.87
C GLU A 6 -26.93 -57.43 22.91
N SER A 7 -26.61 -58.08 21.79
CA SER A 7 -26.05 -57.48 20.59
C SER A 7 -27.01 -56.43 20.05
N SER A 8 -26.74 -55.15 20.27
CA SER A 8 -27.46 -54.06 19.63
C SER A 8 -27.03 -53.99 18.15
N SER A 9 -28.00 -54.32 17.31
CA SER A 9 -27.96 -54.32 15.84
C SER A 9 -27.34 -53.06 15.25
N SER A 10 -26.28 -53.24 14.46
CA SER A 10 -25.82 -52.27 13.46
C SER A 10 -26.98 -51.88 12.55
N SER A 11 -27.42 -50.63 12.64
CA SER A 11 -28.35 -50.05 11.67
C SER A 11 -27.63 -50.00 10.33
N ASP A 12 -28.03 -50.87 9.40
CA ASP A 12 -27.48 -50.96 8.05
C ASP A 12 -27.91 -49.71 7.24
N VAL A 13 -27.24 -48.59 7.50
CA VAL A 13 -27.45 -47.34 6.76
C VAL A 13 -26.87 -47.56 5.36
N THR A 14 -27.73 -47.57 4.35
CA THR A 14 -27.32 -47.71 2.96
C THR A 14 -26.33 -46.61 2.57
N LEU A 15 -25.21 -47.02 1.98
CA LEU A 15 -24.17 -46.08 1.54
C LEU A 15 -24.73 -45.15 0.45
N PRO A 16 -24.53 -43.83 0.57
CA PRO A 16 -24.94 -42.90 -0.47
C PRO A 16 -24.14 -43.09 -1.76
N THR A 17 -24.81 -42.87 -2.90
CA THR A 17 -24.20 -42.99 -4.22
C THR A 17 -23.22 -41.86 -4.49
N ASP A 18 -22.21 -42.09 -5.33
CA ASP A 18 -21.22 -41.07 -5.74
C ASP A 18 -21.86 -39.79 -6.30
N PHE A 19 -22.97 -39.93 -7.04
CA PHE A 19 -23.74 -38.79 -7.53
C PHE A 19 -24.34 -37.95 -6.38
N GLN A 20 -24.91 -38.60 -5.37
CA GLN A 20 -25.44 -37.92 -4.18
C GLN A 20 -24.33 -37.24 -3.39
N LEU A 21 -23.16 -37.85 -3.32
CA LEU A 21 -21.99 -37.29 -2.64
C LEU A 21 -21.45 -36.06 -3.37
N ARG A 22 -21.34 -36.10 -4.70
CA ARG A 22 -20.92 -34.95 -5.53
C ARG A 22 -21.94 -33.81 -5.48
N ALA A 23 -23.22 -34.12 -5.57
CA ALA A 23 -24.29 -33.13 -5.40
C ALA A 23 -24.23 -32.48 -4.01
N HIS A 24 -23.99 -33.29 -2.95
CA HIS A 24 -23.81 -32.78 -1.60
C HIS A 24 -22.60 -31.85 -1.50
N TYR A 25 -21.47 -32.25 -2.11
CA TYR A 25 -20.25 -31.46 -2.11
C TYR A 25 -20.47 -30.09 -2.78
N ILE A 26 -21.02 -30.05 -3.99
CA ILE A 26 -21.26 -28.80 -4.74
C ILE A 26 -22.21 -27.88 -3.97
N SER A 27 -23.31 -28.43 -3.46
CA SER A 27 -24.33 -27.66 -2.75
C SER A 27 -23.84 -27.08 -1.42
N ASN A 28 -22.87 -27.74 -0.77
CA ASN A 28 -22.22 -27.20 0.43
C ASN A 28 -21.07 -26.24 0.10
N SER A 29 -20.46 -26.32 -1.08
CA SER A 29 -19.29 -25.50 -1.44
C SER A 29 -19.69 -24.10 -1.91
N ILE A 30 -20.73 -23.98 -2.75
CA ILE A 30 -21.11 -22.71 -3.39
C ILE A 30 -21.45 -21.57 -2.42
N PRO A 31 -22.23 -21.79 -1.33
CA PRO A 31 -22.46 -20.74 -0.34
C PRO A 31 -21.16 -20.21 0.28
N PHE A 32 -20.17 -21.10 0.47
CA PHE A 32 -18.88 -20.76 1.07
C PHE A 32 -17.92 -20.07 0.08
N VAL A 33 -18.08 -20.32 -1.23
CA VAL A 33 -17.43 -19.49 -2.27
C VAL A 33 -17.95 -18.06 -2.20
N GLY A 34 -19.26 -17.87 -2.14
CA GLY A 34 -19.86 -16.54 -1.99
C GLY A 34 -19.45 -15.86 -0.69
N PHE A 35 -19.41 -16.61 0.42
CA PHE A 35 -18.87 -16.13 1.70
C PHE A 35 -17.43 -15.62 1.56
N GLY A 36 -16.52 -16.43 0.99
CA GLY A 36 -15.12 -16.04 0.84
C GLY A 36 -14.90 -14.81 -0.05
N ILE A 37 -15.74 -14.64 -1.09
CA ILE A 37 -15.70 -13.44 -1.94
C ILE A 37 -16.10 -12.20 -1.14
N VAL A 38 -17.23 -12.27 -0.44
CA VAL A 38 -17.73 -11.15 0.38
C VAL A 38 -16.73 -10.81 1.48
N ASP A 39 -16.21 -11.83 2.17
CA ASP A 39 -15.24 -11.67 3.25
C ASP A 39 -13.98 -10.94 2.76
N GLN A 40 -13.33 -11.44 1.71
CA GLN A 40 -12.15 -10.76 1.17
C GLN A 40 -12.45 -9.37 0.62
N THR A 41 -13.63 -9.14 0.03
CA THR A 41 -14.00 -7.83 -0.49
C THR A 41 -14.17 -6.81 0.65
N VAL A 42 -14.91 -7.18 1.70
CA VAL A 42 -15.17 -6.30 2.85
C VAL A 42 -13.87 -6.05 3.62
N MET A 43 -13.08 -7.08 3.89
CA MET A 43 -11.80 -6.94 4.58
C MET A 43 -10.88 -5.94 3.86
N ILE A 44 -10.71 -6.11 2.54
CA ILE A 44 -9.81 -5.27 1.75
C ILE A 44 -10.32 -3.82 1.68
N GLN A 45 -11.61 -3.60 1.40
CA GLN A 45 -12.16 -2.25 1.28
C GLN A 45 -12.21 -1.53 2.63
N ALA A 46 -12.70 -2.18 3.68
CA ALA A 46 -12.76 -1.61 5.01
C ALA A 46 -11.35 -1.37 5.56
N GLY A 47 -10.44 -2.33 5.37
CA GLY A 47 -9.04 -2.18 5.77
C GLY A 47 -8.37 -0.99 5.11
N ASN A 48 -8.52 -0.82 3.79
CA ASN A 48 -7.96 0.33 3.08
C ASN A 48 -8.58 1.66 3.52
N ALA A 49 -9.90 1.70 3.73
CA ALA A 49 -10.58 2.90 4.22
C ALA A 49 -10.09 3.31 5.62
N ILE A 50 -9.90 2.33 6.52
CA ILE A 50 -9.34 2.55 7.85
C ILE A 50 -7.89 3.02 7.75
N ASP A 51 -7.09 2.42 6.87
CA ASP A 51 -5.68 2.78 6.70
C ASP A 51 -5.51 4.22 6.22
N CYS A 52 -6.34 4.64 5.25
CA CYS A 52 -6.35 6.00 4.72
C CYS A 52 -6.96 7.03 5.68
N THR A 53 -7.62 6.60 6.77
CA THR A 53 -8.26 7.49 7.74
C THR A 53 -7.55 7.37 9.09
N LEU A 54 -7.97 6.43 9.93
CA LEU A 54 -7.41 6.20 11.26
C LEU A 54 -5.92 5.84 11.21
N GLY A 55 -5.47 5.14 10.15
CA GLY A 55 -4.06 4.82 9.95
C GLY A 55 -3.19 6.05 9.75
N VAL A 56 -3.69 7.03 9.00
CA VAL A 56 -3.07 8.35 8.81
C VAL A 56 -3.18 9.13 10.11
N THR A 57 -4.40 9.42 10.59
CA THR A 57 -4.65 10.28 11.76
C THR A 57 -3.97 9.84 13.06
N PHE A 58 -3.83 8.54 13.32
CA PHE A 58 -3.22 8.01 14.55
C PHE A 58 -1.85 7.37 14.32
N GLY A 59 -1.28 7.46 13.11
CA GLY A 59 0.02 6.86 12.78
C GLY A 59 0.04 5.32 12.92
N LEU A 60 -1.09 4.64 12.65
CA LEU A 60 -1.17 3.18 12.78
C LEU A 60 -0.55 2.48 11.57
N SER A 61 -0.03 1.27 11.81
CA SER A 61 0.47 0.44 10.72
C SER A 61 -0.64 -0.03 9.78
N THR A 62 -0.33 -0.19 8.50
CA THR A 62 -1.26 -0.75 7.51
C THR A 62 -1.71 -2.17 7.88
N LEU A 63 -0.88 -2.93 8.58
CA LEU A 63 -1.25 -4.25 9.10
C LEU A 63 -2.33 -4.16 10.19
N SER A 64 -2.29 -3.11 11.02
CA SER A 64 -3.34 -2.86 12.02
C SER A 64 -4.68 -2.55 11.36
N ALA A 65 -4.68 -1.72 10.31
CA ALA A 65 -5.88 -1.42 9.55
C ALA A 65 -6.45 -2.68 8.86
N ALA A 66 -5.58 -3.52 8.29
CA ALA A 66 -5.98 -4.82 7.72
C ALA A 66 -6.60 -5.75 8.78
N ALA A 67 -6.05 -5.80 9.99
CA ALA A 67 -6.61 -6.59 11.09
C ALA A 67 -8.02 -6.12 11.47
N VAL A 68 -8.26 -4.80 11.55
CA VAL A 68 -9.60 -4.25 11.82
C VAL A 68 -10.55 -4.53 10.65
N GLY A 69 -10.07 -4.41 9.40
CA GLY A 69 -10.81 -4.85 8.22
C GLY A 69 -11.27 -6.30 8.34
N GLY A 70 -10.41 -7.20 8.83
CA GLY A 70 -10.75 -8.60 9.09
C GLY A 70 -11.83 -8.77 10.16
N LEU A 71 -11.83 -7.96 11.22
CA LEU A 71 -12.88 -7.96 12.24
C LEU A 71 -14.24 -7.55 11.66
N ILE A 72 -14.27 -6.46 10.88
CA ILE A 72 -15.49 -5.97 10.22
C ILE A 72 -16.01 -7.01 9.21
N SER A 73 -15.09 -7.66 8.52
CA SER A 73 -15.41 -8.72 7.56
C SER A 73 -16.06 -9.93 8.23
N ASN A 74 -15.50 -10.40 9.34
CA ASN A 74 -16.09 -11.51 10.10
C ASN A 74 -17.53 -11.21 10.54
N VAL A 75 -17.80 -9.98 11.01
CA VAL A 75 -19.16 -9.54 11.38
C VAL A 75 -20.07 -9.54 10.15
N SER A 76 -19.59 -8.99 9.03
CA SER A 76 -20.34 -8.93 7.77
C SER A 76 -20.65 -10.32 7.21
N GLY A 77 -19.70 -11.25 7.29
CA GLY A 77 -19.85 -12.64 6.87
C GLY A 77 -20.95 -13.37 7.66
N ILE A 78 -21.03 -13.15 8.97
CA ILE A 78 -22.11 -13.70 9.81
C ILE A 78 -23.47 -13.12 9.39
N LEU A 79 -23.55 -11.80 9.17
CA LEU A 79 -24.79 -11.12 8.77
C LEU A 79 -25.25 -11.53 7.36
N CYS A 80 -24.32 -11.76 6.43
CA CYS A 80 -24.60 -12.16 5.06
C CYS A 80 -24.93 -13.65 4.90
N GLY A 81 -24.77 -14.49 5.93
CA GLY A 81 -25.01 -15.93 5.86
C GLY A 81 -26.40 -16.29 5.34
N GLY A 82 -27.45 -15.63 5.85
CA GLY A 82 -28.83 -15.86 5.39
C GLY A 82 -29.07 -15.44 3.93
N THR A 83 -28.39 -14.39 3.47
CA THR A 83 -28.47 -13.92 2.07
C THR A 83 -27.77 -14.90 1.12
N LEU A 84 -26.62 -15.43 1.53
CA LEU A 84 -25.88 -16.43 0.76
C LEU A 84 -26.64 -17.75 0.65
N GLU A 85 -27.31 -18.18 1.72
CA GLU A 85 -28.20 -19.35 1.66
C GLU A 85 -29.38 -19.15 0.71
N ASN A 86 -29.98 -17.96 0.70
CA ASN A 86 -31.08 -17.63 -0.21
C ASN A 86 -30.61 -17.52 -1.66
N PHE A 87 -29.41 -16.98 -1.89
CA PHE A 87 -28.79 -16.94 -3.22
C PHE A 87 -28.48 -18.35 -3.73
N ALA A 88 -27.91 -19.20 -2.88
CA ALA A 88 -27.64 -20.60 -3.18
C ALA A 88 -28.93 -21.38 -3.52
N LYS A 89 -30.02 -21.14 -2.78
CA LYS A 89 -31.34 -21.73 -3.10
C LYS A 89 -31.87 -21.24 -4.45
N LYS A 90 -31.72 -19.95 -4.77
CA LYS A 90 -32.12 -19.37 -6.06
C LYS A 90 -31.27 -19.86 -7.24
N ALA A 91 -30.01 -20.21 -7.00
CA ALA A 91 -29.09 -20.70 -8.02
C ALA A 91 -29.41 -22.14 -8.51
N GLY A 92 -30.45 -22.79 -7.98
CA GLY A 92 -30.91 -24.09 -8.48
C GLY A 92 -29.94 -25.24 -8.17
N LEU A 93 -29.31 -25.21 -6.99
CA LEU A 93 -28.28 -26.18 -6.62
C LEU A 93 -28.78 -27.63 -6.60
N PRO A 94 -27.91 -28.60 -6.92
CA PRO A 94 -28.29 -30.00 -7.00
C PRO A 94 -28.73 -30.54 -5.63
N ASN A 95 -29.92 -31.12 -5.58
CA ASN A 95 -30.45 -31.73 -4.37
C ASN A 95 -29.75 -33.06 -4.09
N SER A 96 -28.97 -33.14 -3.02
CA SER A 96 -28.21 -34.34 -2.69
C SER A 96 -29.07 -35.50 -2.18
N ASN A 97 -30.34 -35.26 -1.85
CA ASN A 97 -31.34 -36.24 -1.39
C ASN A 97 -30.80 -37.26 -0.37
N LEU A 98 -29.84 -36.84 0.47
CA LEU A 98 -29.26 -37.68 1.51
C LEU A 98 -30.23 -37.76 2.69
N THR A 99 -30.49 -38.97 3.16
CA THR A 99 -31.28 -39.21 4.38
C THR A 99 -30.54 -38.68 5.60
N ALA A 100 -31.27 -38.42 6.69
CA ALA A 100 -30.68 -37.93 7.95
C ALA A 100 -29.63 -38.90 8.52
N ALA A 101 -29.86 -40.21 8.37
CA ALA A 101 -28.90 -41.24 8.77
C ALA A 101 -27.62 -41.20 7.92
N GLN A 102 -27.74 -41.03 6.60
CA GLN A 102 -26.59 -40.92 5.69
C GLN A 102 -25.75 -39.65 5.94
N ARG A 103 -26.38 -38.51 6.22
CA ARG A 103 -25.65 -37.27 6.57
C ARG A 103 -24.85 -37.39 7.86
N ASN A 104 -25.24 -38.30 8.74
CA ASN A 104 -24.54 -38.53 10.00
C ASN A 104 -23.31 -39.43 9.86
N LEU A 105 -23.12 -40.09 8.72
CA LEU A 105 -21.96 -40.93 8.46
C LEU A 105 -20.67 -40.09 8.53
N PRO A 106 -19.60 -40.57 9.20
CA PRO A 106 -18.36 -39.82 9.39
C PRO A 106 -17.73 -39.33 8.08
N PHE A 107 -17.77 -40.16 7.03
CA PHE A 107 -17.19 -39.80 5.74
C PHE A 107 -17.98 -38.70 5.02
N VAL A 108 -19.30 -38.64 5.20
CA VAL A 108 -20.16 -37.58 4.66
C VAL A 108 -19.90 -36.26 5.39
N LYS A 109 -19.73 -36.30 6.72
CA LYS A 109 -19.32 -35.13 7.51
C LYS A 109 -17.96 -34.60 7.08
N ARG A 110 -16.99 -35.48 6.86
CA ARG A 110 -15.66 -35.10 6.34
C ARG A 110 -15.75 -34.51 4.94
N ASN A 111 -16.55 -35.10 4.05
CA ASN A 111 -16.79 -34.58 2.72
C ASN A 111 -17.41 -33.18 2.75
N ARG A 112 -18.39 -32.95 3.64
CA ARG A 112 -18.97 -31.64 3.88
C ARG A 112 -17.90 -30.64 4.33
N LEU A 113 -17.11 -30.96 5.36
CA LEU A 113 -16.06 -30.05 5.84
C LEU A 113 -15.06 -29.69 4.74
N LEU A 114 -14.62 -30.68 3.95
CA LEU A 114 -13.73 -30.46 2.81
C LEU A 114 -14.37 -29.58 1.72
N SER A 115 -15.67 -29.76 1.45
CA SER A 115 -16.38 -28.94 0.47
C SER A 115 -16.50 -27.47 0.90
N GLN A 116 -16.71 -27.24 2.19
CA GLN A 116 -16.79 -25.90 2.76
C GLN A 116 -15.41 -25.24 2.75
N ALA A 117 -14.37 -25.95 3.21
CA ALA A 117 -13.00 -25.46 3.20
C ALA A 117 -12.52 -25.11 1.78
N ALA A 118 -12.77 -26.00 0.80
CA ALA A 118 -12.46 -25.73 -0.60
C ALA A 118 -13.25 -24.53 -1.16
N GLY A 119 -14.52 -24.41 -0.78
CA GLY A 119 -15.36 -23.28 -1.15
C GLY A 119 -14.81 -21.95 -0.64
N VAL A 120 -14.47 -21.87 0.65
CA VAL A 120 -13.86 -20.67 1.26
C VAL A 120 -12.53 -20.35 0.58
N LEU A 121 -11.63 -21.32 0.43
CA LEU A 121 -10.33 -21.11 -0.23
C LEU A 121 -10.49 -20.52 -1.63
N PHE A 122 -11.37 -21.08 -2.44
CA PHE A 122 -11.63 -20.59 -3.79
C PHE A 122 -12.27 -19.18 -3.77
N GLY A 123 -13.26 -18.96 -2.89
CA GLY A 123 -13.92 -17.67 -2.74
C GLY A 123 -12.96 -16.57 -2.31
N CYS A 124 -12.13 -16.82 -1.30
CA CYS A 124 -11.10 -15.89 -0.85
C CYS A 124 -10.09 -15.59 -1.97
N THR A 125 -9.68 -16.62 -2.72
CA THR A 125 -8.74 -16.43 -3.85
C THR A 125 -9.33 -15.52 -4.93
N LEU A 126 -10.61 -15.68 -5.26
CA LEU A 126 -11.32 -14.78 -6.16
C LEU A 126 -11.48 -13.37 -5.56
N GLY A 127 -11.76 -13.27 -4.26
CA GLY A 127 -11.89 -12.00 -3.58
C GLY A 127 -10.57 -11.20 -3.51
N LEU A 128 -9.41 -11.87 -3.52
CA LEU A 128 -8.10 -11.20 -3.60
C LEU A 128 -7.90 -10.41 -4.90
N VAL A 129 -8.70 -10.67 -5.95
CA VAL A 129 -8.69 -9.83 -7.16
C VAL A 129 -9.03 -8.37 -6.84
N ASN A 130 -9.81 -8.09 -5.78
CA ASN A 130 -10.08 -6.72 -5.33
C ASN A 130 -8.81 -5.96 -4.95
N LEU A 131 -7.73 -6.66 -4.57
CA LEU A 131 -6.45 -6.06 -4.22
C LEU A 131 -5.78 -5.39 -5.43
N LEU A 132 -6.07 -5.85 -6.66
CA LEU A 132 -5.60 -5.22 -7.89
C LEU A 132 -6.30 -3.87 -8.19
N PHE A 133 -7.44 -3.61 -7.56
CA PHE A 133 -8.21 -2.38 -7.74
C PHE A 133 -8.02 -1.37 -6.62
N ILE A 134 -7.22 -1.71 -5.60
CA ILE A 134 -6.93 -0.81 -4.49
C ILE A 134 -5.58 -0.14 -4.67
N ASP A 135 -5.61 1.19 -4.51
CA ASP A 135 -4.42 2.02 -4.54
C ASP A 135 -3.78 2.04 -3.15
N THR A 136 -2.84 1.13 -2.95
CA THR A 136 -2.08 1.01 -1.69
C THR A 136 -1.05 2.13 -1.53
N GLU A 137 -0.62 2.78 -2.62
CA GLU A 137 0.34 3.90 -2.59
C GLU A 137 -0.27 5.12 -1.91
N ARG A 138 -1.59 5.31 -2.07
CA ARG A 138 -2.30 6.43 -1.47
C ARG A 138 -2.15 6.52 0.04
N SER A 139 -2.26 5.41 0.79
CA SER A 139 -2.16 5.45 2.25
C SER A 139 -0.73 5.80 2.70
N SER A 140 0.28 5.25 2.01
CA SER A 140 1.68 5.55 2.24
C SER A 140 1.97 7.04 1.99
N HIS A 141 1.50 7.58 0.86
CA HIS A 141 1.69 8.99 0.52
C HIS A 141 1.01 9.93 1.52
N LEU A 142 -0.20 9.59 1.98
CA LEU A 142 -0.90 10.38 3.02
C LEU A 142 -0.17 10.37 4.35
N LYS A 143 0.38 9.21 4.77
CA LYS A 143 1.19 9.10 5.99
C LYS A 143 2.49 9.89 5.87
N LEU A 144 3.15 9.82 4.72
CA LEU A 144 4.36 10.62 4.44
C LEU A 144 4.05 12.11 4.44
N GLN A 145 2.92 12.52 3.85
CA GLN A 145 2.50 13.92 3.86
C GLN A 145 2.23 14.43 5.27
N GLN A 146 1.51 13.67 6.11
CA GLN A 146 1.30 14.06 7.50
C GLN A 146 2.61 14.14 8.29
N LEU A 147 3.54 13.20 8.09
CA LEU A 147 4.86 13.28 8.69
C LEU A 147 5.65 14.51 8.22
N SER A 148 5.50 14.91 6.95
CA SER A 148 6.12 16.14 6.44
C SER A 148 5.47 17.41 6.99
N GLU A 149 4.15 17.42 7.19
CA GLU A 149 3.42 18.54 7.81
C GLU A 149 3.80 18.66 9.29
N ASP A 150 3.87 17.55 10.03
CA ASP A 150 4.33 17.55 11.43
C ASP A 150 5.79 18.02 11.55
N ASN A 151 6.65 17.66 10.58
CA ASN A 151 8.02 18.18 10.49
C ASN A 151 8.07 19.67 10.12
N GLU A 152 7.16 20.19 9.30
CA GLU A 152 7.10 21.61 8.93
C GLU A 152 6.94 22.51 10.17
N PHE A 153 6.21 22.05 11.20
CA PHE A 153 6.08 22.77 12.46
C PHE A 153 7.31 22.65 13.38
N ALA A 154 8.29 21.81 13.04
CA ALA A 154 9.51 21.62 13.82
C ALA A 154 10.69 22.48 13.34
N PHE A 155 10.60 23.08 12.14
CA PHE A 155 11.66 23.90 11.56
C PHE A 155 11.25 25.38 11.47
N GLU A 156 12.14 26.26 11.93
CA GLU A 156 12.03 27.70 11.76
C GLU A 156 13.11 28.18 10.80
N VAL A 157 12.74 29.00 9.80
CA VAL A 157 13.67 29.59 8.84
C VAL A 157 13.61 31.11 8.94
N GLU A 158 14.74 31.72 9.28
CA GLU A 158 14.91 33.17 9.33
C GLU A 158 15.87 33.61 8.21
N ALA A 159 15.54 34.68 7.50
CA ALA A 159 16.42 35.27 6.49
C ALA A 159 16.75 36.70 6.88
N ASN A 160 18.03 37.06 6.82
CA ASN A 160 18.53 38.35 7.24
C ASN A 160 19.59 38.89 6.26
N ASN A 161 19.55 40.21 6.07
CA ASN A 161 20.44 40.98 5.20
C ASN A 161 21.30 41.98 6.00
N ASP A 162 21.71 41.59 7.21
CA ASP A 162 22.61 42.39 8.07
C ASP A 162 23.97 42.66 7.40
N ASP A 163 24.43 41.74 6.56
CA ASP A 163 25.63 41.92 5.75
C ASP A 163 25.29 42.64 4.41
N PRO A 164 26.03 43.70 4.03
CA PRO A 164 25.85 44.33 2.73
C PRO A 164 26.19 43.43 1.54
N ASP A 165 27.06 42.42 1.73
CA ASP A 165 27.59 41.61 0.64
C ASP A 165 26.94 40.22 0.52
N SER A 166 26.19 39.76 1.53
CA SER A 166 25.55 38.45 1.53
C SER A 166 24.23 38.40 2.32
N THR A 167 23.42 37.39 2.04
CA THR A 167 22.19 37.08 2.80
C THR A 167 22.49 35.91 3.73
N GLU A 168 22.15 36.05 5.01
CA GLU A 168 22.23 34.97 6.00
C GLU A 168 20.87 34.30 6.13
N LEU A 169 20.86 32.97 6.00
CA LEU A 169 19.69 32.12 6.20
C LEU A 169 19.97 31.24 7.41
N ILE A 170 19.10 31.28 8.40
CA ILE A 170 19.22 30.51 9.64
C ILE A 170 18.07 29.49 9.65
N VAL A 171 18.42 28.21 9.71
CA VAL A 171 17.49 27.10 9.84
C VAL A 171 17.64 26.53 11.24
N ARG A 172 16.57 26.55 12.04
CA ARG A 172 16.52 25.96 13.37
C ARG A 172 15.57 24.77 13.36
N GLY A 173 15.97 23.66 13.96
CA GLY A 173 15.08 22.51 14.13
C GLY A 173 15.77 21.26 14.64
N PRO A 174 15.10 20.10 14.62
CA PRO A 174 15.67 18.83 15.06
C PRO A 174 16.85 18.39 14.18
N ASP A 175 17.79 17.68 14.81
CA ASP A 175 18.96 17.07 14.16
C ASP A 175 18.51 15.90 13.27
N ASN A 176 18.32 16.17 11.97
CA ASN A 176 17.91 15.19 10.97
C ASN A 176 19.06 14.90 9.99
N ASP A 177 19.40 13.62 9.84
CA ASP A 177 20.41 13.17 8.87
C ASP A 177 20.03 13.60 7.45
N GLY A 178 20.92 14.35 6.80
CA GLY A 178 20.75 14.81 5.41
C GLY A 178 20.10 16.19 5.24
N LEU A 179 19.68 16.86 6.33
CA LEU A 179 19.11 18.22 6.28
C LEU A 179 20.04 19.21 5.55
N LEU A 180 21.30 19.28 5.97
CA LEU A 180 22.33 20.13 5.35
C LEU A 180 22.46 19.86 3.84
N ALA A 181 22.41 18.59 3.42
CA ALA A 181 22.54 18.22 2.02
C ALA A 181 21.32 18.65 1.20
N SER A 182 20.11 18.45 1.74
CA SER A 182 18.85 18.88 1.12
C SER A 182 18.82 20.40 0.94
N VAL A 183 19.05 21.16 2.02
CA VAL A 183 19.05 22.64 1.97
C VAL A 183 20.12 23.18 1.03
N THR A 184 21.33 22.61 1.06
CA THR A 184 22.42 22.99 0.14
C THR A 184 22.06 22.75 -1.32
N ALA A 185 21.42 21.60 -1.62
CA ALA A 185 20.99 21.26 -2.97
C ALA A 185 19.89 22.22 -3.46
N SER A 186 18.86 22.46 -2.64
CA SER A 186 17.75 23.36 -2.98
C SER A 186 18.23 24.79 -3.21
N LEU A 187 19.13 25.32 -2.39
CA LEU A 187 19.72 26.64 -2.61
C LEU A 187 20.49 26.72 -3.93
N SER A 188 21.27 25.68 -4.25
CA SER A 188 22.03 25.62 -5.49
C SER A 188 21.12 25.55 -6.73
N LEU A 189 20.05 24.75 -6.67
CA LEU A 189 19.05 24.62 -7.73
C LEU A 189 18.19 25.90 -7.87
N GLY A 190 17.94 26.59 -6.76
CA GLY A 190 17.24 27.87 -6.69
C GLY A 190 18.02 29.06 -7.26
N GLY A 191 19.25 28.84 -7.73
CA GLY A 191 20.10 29.90 -8.31
C GLY A 191 20.83 30.73 -7.26
N TYR A 192 21.11 30.16 -6.08
CA TYR A 192 21.91 30.80 -5.05
C TYR A 192 23.28 30.12 -4.93
N SER A 193 24.33 30.92 -4.79
CA SER A 193 25.68 30.46 -4.51
C SER A 193 25.93 30.55 -3.02
N ILE A 194 26.28 29.42 -2.41
CA ILE A 194 26.60 29.33 -0.99
C ILE A 194 28.06 29.76 -0.79
N LEU A 195 28.28 30.72 0.09
CA LEU A 195 29.59 31.25 0.46
C LEU A 195 30.18 30.53 1.67
N ASP A 196 29.33 30.25 2.66
CA ASP A 196 29.73 29.64 3.92
C ASP A 196 28.54 28.90 4.53
N VAL A 197 28.84 27.83 5.26
CA VAL A 197 27.86 27.02 5.99
C VAL A 197 28.41 26.73 7.38
N SER A 198 27.65 27.08 8.41
CA SER A 198 28.01 26.80 9.80
C SER A 198 26.87 26.12 10.53
N ALA A 199 27.15 24.97 11.14
CA ALA A 199 26.19 24.22 11.95
C ALA A 199 26.55 24.33 13.44
N HIS A 200 25.58 24.70 14.27
CA HIS A 200 25.75 24.82 15.71
C HIS A 200 24.65 24.06 16.47
N LYS A 201 25.05 23.23 17.43
CA LYS A 201 24.11 22.56 18.32
C LYS A 201 23.67 23.50 19.45
N LEU A 202 22.37 23.73 19.57
CA LEU A 202 21.74 24.55 20.60
C LEU A 202 21.64 23.77 21.93
N LYS A 203 21.40 24.52 23.02
CA LYS A 203 21.36 23.96 24.39
C LYS A 203 20.16 23.06 24.65
N ASP A 204 19.10 23.23 23.88
CA ASP A 204 17.88 22.40 23.90
C ASP A 204 18.05 21.09 23.09
N GLY A 205 19.19 20.90 22.42
CA GLY A 205 19.49 19.73 21.60
C GLY A 205 19.14 19.88 20.12
N SER A 206 18.52 20.98 19.72
CA SER A 206 18.25 21.33 18.30
C SER A 206 19.52 21.79 17.59
N ILE A 207 19.49 21.86 16.25
CA ILE A 207 20.57 22.39 15.42
C ILE A 207 20.15 23.73 14.84
N GLU A 208 21.09 24.67 14.83
CA GLU A 208 21.04 25.92 14.10
C GLU A 208 22.05 25.86 12.95
N ASP A 209 21.55 25.75 11.73
CA ASP A 209 22.35 25.78 10.51
C ASP A 209 22.26 27.17 9.87
N LYS A 210 23.41 27.80 9.64
CA LYS A 210 23.51 29.11 8.99
C LYS A 210 24.13 28.97 7.62
N PHE A 211 23.47 29.53 6.63
CA PHE A 211 23.93 29.58 5.25
C PHE A 211 24.12 31.03 4.85
N ARG A 212 25.33 31.38 4.42
CA ARG A 212 25.56 32.66 3.73
C ARG A 212 25.45 32.43 2.24
N VAL A 213 24.56 33.17 1.59
CA VAL A 213 24.26 33.01 0.17
C VAL A 213 24.28 34.32 -0.59
N VAL A 214 24.54 34.21 -1.89
CA VAL A 214 24.42 35.30 -2.87
C VAL A 214 23.71 34.79 -4.12
N VAL A 215 23.08 35.67 -4.89
CA VAL A 215 22.42 35.28 -6.14
C VAL A 215 23.45 34.89 -7.20
N GLN A 216 23.25 33.73 -7.84
CA GLN A 216 24.13 33.22 -8.88
C GLN A 216 24.14 34.17 -10.08
N GLY A 217 25.33 34.54 -10.55
CA GLY A 217 25.52 35.48 -11.64
C GLY A 217 25.78 36.91 -11.19
N THR A 218 24.90 37.51 -10.37
CA THR A 218 25.10 38.88 -9.87
C THR A 218 26.11 38.96 -8.72
N LYS A 219 26.26 37.86 -7.95
CA LYS A 219 27.08 37.78 -6.73
C LYS A 219 26.73 38.86 -5.70
N LYS A 220 25.49 39.32 -5.70
CA LYS A 220 24.95 40.25 -4.70
C LYS A 220 24.06 39.48 -3.73
N ARG A 221 23.83 40.07 -2.55
CA ARG A 221 22.80 39.62 -1.62
C ARG A 221 21.41 39.57 -2.29
N VAL A 222 20.54 38.73 -1.74
CA VAL A 222 19.14 38.61 -2.17
C VAL A 222 18.42 39.92 -1.85
N ASP A 223 17.51 40.36 -2.73
CA ASP A 223 16.70 41.56 -2.49
C ASP A 223 15.76 41.33 -1.30
N ASP A 224 15.46 42.37 -0.54
CA ASP A 224 14.60 42.29 0.65
C ASP A 224 13.19 41.78 0.28
N ASP A 225 12.70 42.15 -0.92
CA ASP A 225 11.42 41.68 -1.47
C ASP A 225 11.43 40.18 -1.83
N ASP A 226 12.61 39.60 -2.04
CA ASP A 226 12.81 38.20 -2.42
C ASP A 226 13.23 37.31 -1.23
N LEU A 227 13.54 37.88 -0.06
CA LEU A 227 13.91 37.13 1.14
C LEU A 227 12.87 36.07 1.52
N ARG A 228 11.58 36.40 1.38
CA ARG A 228 10.51 35.45 1.65
C ARG A 228 10.56 34.23 0.72
N LYS A 229 10.89 34.42 -0.56
CA LYS A 229 10.94 33.33 -1.54
C LYS A 229 12.09 32.37 -1.24
N VAL A 230 13.25 32.90 -0.84
CA VAL A 230 14.38 32.04 -0.46
C VAL A 230 14.12 31.32 0.87
N SER A 231 13.46 31.97 1.83
CA SER A 231 13.01 31.30 3.07
C SER A 231 12.02 30.17 2.80
N GLU A 232 11.02 30.40 1.93
CA GLU A 232 10.04 29.37 1.54
C GLU A 232 10.74 28.19 0.84
N LEU A 233 11.69 28.45 -0.06
CA LEU A 233 12.49 27.43 -0.72
C LEU A 233 13.32 26.58 0.26
N VAL A 234 13.92 27.21 1.26
CA VAL A 234 14.68 26.50 2.30
C VAL A 234 13.75 25.69 3.21
N LEU A 235 12.61 26.27 3.59
CA LEU A 235 11.62 25.58 4.41
C LEU A 235 11.07 24.35 3.70
N ASP A 236 10.78 24.43 2.41
CA ASP A 236 10.35 23.26 1.62
C ASP A 236 11.44 22.19 1.54
N ALA A 237 12.72 22.58 1.47
CA ALA A 237 13.84 21.65 1.53
C ALA A 237 13.97 20.92 2.88
N THR A 238 13.45 21.50 3.97
CA THR A 238 13.38 20.83 5.29
C THR A 238 12.26 19.78 5.37
N LYS A 239 11.23 19.90 4.51
CA LYS A 239 10.11 18.94 4.42
C LYS A 239 10.51 17.68 3.65
N GLU A 240 11.41 17.83 2.67
CA GLU A 240 11.97 16.72 1.91
C GLU A 240 12.95 15.92 2.78
N ASN A 241 12.40 14.97 3.55
CA ASN A 241 13.19 13.96 4.25
C ASN A 241 14.17 13.31 3.26
N ALA A 242 15.41 13.03 3.70
CA ALA A 242 16.41 12.31 2.90
C ALA A 242 15.89 10.99 2.29
N LEU A 243 14.84 10.41 2.88
CA LEU A 243 14.12 9.23 2.40
C LEU A 243 13.25 9.50 1.15
N LEU A 244 12.59 10.65 1.11
CA LEU A 244 11.77 11.10 -0.01
C LEU A 244 12.65 11.55 -1.17
N LEU A 245 13.75 12.26 -0.87
CA LEU A 245 14.81 12.58 -1.83
C LEU A 245 15.42 11.30 -2.41
N LYS A 246 15.71 10.29 -1.57
CA LYS A 246 16.24 9.00 -2.02
C LYS A 246 15.25 8.22 -2.88
N ALA A 247 13.95 8.28 -2.57
CA ALA A 247 12.90 7.67 -3.38
C ALA A 247 12.75 8.36 -4.74
N GLN A 248 12.71 9.69 -4.76
CA GLN A 248 12.65 10.49 -5.99
C GLN A 248 13.90 10.32 -6.85
N VAL A 249 15.09 10.31 -6.26
CA VAL A 249 16.35 10.04 -6.96
C VAL A 249 16.33 8.65 -7.58
N SER A 250 15.89 7.63 -6.83
CA SER A 250 15.72 6.27 -7.33
C SER A 250 14.72 6.19 -8.50
N GLU A 251 13.62 6.95 -8.44
CA GLU A 251 12.62 7.03 -9.52
C GLU A 251 13.19 7.73 -10.76
N LEU A 252 13.87 8.86 -10.58
CA LEU A 252 14.56 9.62 -11.64
C LEU A 252 15.64 8.78 -12.33
N GLU A 253 16.42 8.00 -11.57
CA GLU A 253 17.40 7.07 -12.12
C GLU A 253 16.73 6.00 -12.99
N SER A 254 15.62 5.40 -12.51
CA SER A 254 14.85 4.43 -13.29
C SER A 254 14.29 5.03 -14.58
N LEU A 255 13.75 6.26 -14.52
CA LEU A 255 13.20 6.94 -15.69
C LEU A 255 14.29 7.27 -16.73
N ASN A 256 15.46 7.69 -16.27
CA ASN A 256 16.61 7.97 -17.14
C ASN A 256 17.10 6.70 -17.86
N GLU A 257 17.16 5.55 -17.17
CA GLU A 257 17.48 4.27 -17.82
C GLU A 257 16.45 3.92 -18.90
N GLN A 258 15.15 4.09 -18.61
CA GLN A 258 14.10 3.83 -19.60
C GLN A 258 14.21 4.76 -20.82
N LEU A 259 14.51 6.05 -20.60
CA LEU A 259 14.70 7.01 -21.68
C LEU A 259 15.92 6.63 -22.54
N GLN A 260 17.04 6.24 -21.93
CA GLN A 260 18.22 5.78 -22.66
C GLN A 260 17.91 4.55 -23.52
N GLN A 261 17.20 3.56 -22.98
CA GLN A 261 16.78 2.38 -23.73
C GLN A 261 15.86 2.74 -24.91
N ARG A 262 14.93 3.70 -24.74
CA ARG A 262 14.07 4.16 -25.85
C ARG A 262 14.88 4.88 -26.92
N VAL A 263 15.85 5.70 -26.54
CA VAL A 263 16.74 6.38 -27.49
C VAL A 263 17.55 5.35 -28.29
N GLU A 264 18.20 4.39 -27.62
CA GLU A 264 18.97 3.33 -28.29
C GLU A 264 18.10 2.47 -29.22
N HIS A 265 16.88 2.14 -28.78
CA HIS A 265 15.91 1.44 -29.61
C HIS A 265 15.56 2.25 -30.87
N LEU A 266 15.24 3.53 -30.73
CA LEU A 266 14.92 4.42 -31.85
C LEU A 266 16.10 4.57 -32.82
N GLU A 267 17.33 4.70 -32.30
CA GLU A 267 18.54 4.74 -33.10
C GLU A 267 18.71 3.44 -33.91
N SER A 268 18.49 2.28 -33.30
CA SER A 268 18.54 0.99 -34.00
C SER A 268 17.51 0.89 -35.14
N VAL A 269 16.31 1.44 -34.93
CA VAL A 269 15.24 1.48 -35.95
C VAL A 269 15.61 2.43 -37.09
N LEU A 270 16.21 3.58 -36.79
CA LEU A 270 16.69 4.53 -37.79
C LEU A 270 17.82 3.94 -38.64
N VAL A 271 18.77 3.23 -38.03
CA VAL A 271 19.85 2.52 -38.75
C VAL A 271 19.26 1.46 -39.68
N LYS A 272 18.34 0.63 -39.19
CA LYS A 272 17.67 -0.40 -40.00
C LYS A 272 16.89 0.19 -41.18
N ARG A 273 16.23 1.34 -41.01
CA ARG A 273 15.48 2.01 -42.08
C ARG A 273 16.37 2.73 -43.11
N ARG A 274 17.60 3.11 -42.76
CA ARG A 274 18.57 3.70 -43.72
C ARG A 274 19.22 2.67 -44.66
N VAL A 275 19.17 1.38 -44.35
CA VAL A 275 19.73 0.33 -45.22
C VAL A 275 18.72 -0.03 -46.32
N THR A 276 18.77 0.68 -47.44
CA THR A 276 17.98 0.36 -48.64
C THR A 276 18.79 -0.57 -49.55
N ILE A 277 18.56 -1.89 -49.48
CA ILE A 277 19.16 -2.85 -50.40
C ILE A 277 18.40 -2.79 -51.73
N ARG A 278 18.98 -2.12 -52.74
CA ARG A 278 18.52 -2.29 -54.13
C ARG A 278 19.08 -3.61 -54.67
N LYS A 279 18.22 -4.61 -54.82
CA LYS A 279 18.54 -5.77 -55.67
C LYS A 279 18.43 -5.33 -57.13
N SER A 280 19.55 -5.32 -57.84
CA SER A 280 19.55 -5.31 -59.31
C SER A 280 18.95 -6.64 -59.78
N LEU A 281 17.92 -6.56 -60.61
CA LEU A 281 17.50 -7.63 -61.50
C LEU A 281 18.59 -7.91 -62.54
#